data_AF-A0A952L2Z0-F1
#
_entry.id   AF-A0A952L2Z0-F1
#
_cell.length_a   1.000
_cell.length_b   1.000
_cell.length_c   1.000
_cell.angle_alpha   90.00
_cell.angle_beta   90.00
_cell.angle_gamma   90.00
#
_symmetry.space_group_name_H-M   'P 1'
#
loop_
_entity.id
_entity.type
_entity.pdbx_description
1 polymer ?
#
loop_
_entity_poly.entity_id
_entity_poly.type
_entity_poly.pdbx_seq_one_letter_code
_entity_poly.pdbx_strand_id
1 'polypeptide(L)'
;GRLDEAGRDDDAARIALSCEALRTMTRMMQAIAWLLNHRAYFAGDLSDFQLRRYGRLVPDHPGGDPAKVALLELHLRELIAETERFYARLLRLDRGWREAETPSPSAIERLRERIAQSAAR
;
A
#
# COMPACT_ATOMS: atom_id res chain seq x y z
N GLY A 1 -10.15 -23.31 -36.44
CA GLY A 1 -11.25 -23.71 -35.53
C GLY A 1 -10.72 -23.91 -34.13
N ARG A 2 -10.45 -25.16 -33.71
CA ARG A 2 -10.00 -25.48 -32.34
C ARG A 2 -8.53 -25.13 -32.02
N LEU A 3 -7.65 -25.15 -33.02
CA LEU A 3 -6.23 -24.76 -32.82
C LEU A 3 -6.09 -23.24 -32.60
N ASP A 4 -6.91 -22.44 -33.29
CA ASP A 4 -6.94 -20.98 -33.14
C ASP A 4 -7.58 -20.53 -31.81
N GLU A 5 -8.39 -21.38 -31.18
CA GLU A 5 -8.96 -21.14 -29.85
C GLU A 5 -7.94 -21.42 -28.75
N ALA A 6 -7.22 -22.54 -28.83
CA ALA A 6 -6.17 -22.89 -27.88
C ALA A 6 -5.01 -21.88 -27.89
N GLY A 7 -4.61 -21.37 -29.06
CA GLY A 7 -3.58 -20.35 -29.17
C GLY A 7 -3.98 -19.00 -28.55
N ARG A 8 -5.25 -18.61 -28.68
CA ARG A 8 -5.78 -17.37 -28.07
C ARG A 8 -5.86 -17.44 -26.55
N ASP A 9 -6.17 -18.61 -26.00
CA ASP A 9 -6.23 -18.84 -24.55
C ASP A 9 -4.83 -18.79 -23.91
N ASP A 10 -3.83 -19.38 -24.58
CA ASP A 10 -2.43 -19.33 -24.14
C ASP A 10 -1.85 -17.89 -24.17
N ASP A 11 -2.21 -17.09 -25.18
CA ASP A 11 -1.83 -15.68 -25.23
C ASP A 11 -2.50 -14.86 -24.10
N ALA A 12 -3.77 -15.14 -23.81
CA ALA A 12 -4.47 -14.49 -22.71
C ALA A 12 -3.84 -14.84 -21.34
N ALA A 13 -3.47 -16.10 -21.11
CA ALA A 13 -2.80 -16.54 -19.90
C ALA A 13 -1.42 -15.90 -19.73
N ARG A 14 -0.63 -15.78 -20.81
CA ARG A 14 0.69 -15.10 -20.78
C ARG A 14 0.59 -13.61 -20.47
N ILE A 15 -0.41 -12.92 -21.04
CA ILE A 15 -0.66 -11.52 -20.74
C ILE A 15 -1.11 -11.36 -19.28
N ALA A 16 -2.03 -12.20 -18.81
CA ALA A 16 -2.47 -12.21 -17.42
C ALA A 16 -1.29 -12.41 -16.47
N LEU A 17 -0.42 -13.37 -16.74
CA LEU A 17 0.78 -13.63 -15.95
C LEU A 17 1.67 -12.39 -15.85
N SER A 18 1.95 -11.76 -16.99
CA SER A 18 2.83 -10.59 -17.05
C SER A 18 2.25 -9.40 -16.28
N CYS A 19 0.94 -9.16 -16.41
CA CYS A 19 0.24 -8.11 -15.67
C CYS A 19 0.25 -8.37 -14.15
N GLU A 20 -0.08 -9.58 -13.72
CA GLU A 20 -0.11 -9.91 -12.29
C GLU A 20 1.30 -9.94 -11.67
N ALA A 21 2.32 -10.37 -12.42
CA ALA A 21 3.71 -10.32 -11.99
C ALA A 21 4.17 -8.88 -11.75
N LEU A 22 3.88 -7.96 -12.69
CA LEU A 22 4.24 -6.54 -12.54
C LEU A 22 3.50 -5.89 -11.36
N ARG A 23 2.20 -6.19 -11.21
CA ARG A 23 1.40 -5.71 -10.08
C ARG A 23 1.95 -6.19 -8.74
N THR A 24 2.31 -7.47 -8.67
CA THR A 24 2.89 -8.10 -7.47
C THR A 24 4.25 -7.50 -7.13
N MET A 25 5.14 -7.33 -8.13
CA MET A 25 6.44 -6.71 -7.93
C MET A 25 6.32 -5.26 -7.44
N THR A 26 5.40 -4.48 -8.02
CA THR A 26 5.16 -3.09 -7.63
C THR A 26 4.69 -3.01 -6.18
N ARG A 27 3.75 -3.87 -5.79
CA ARG A 27 3.26 -3.99 -4.42
C ARG A 27 4.38 -4.34 -3.44
N MET A 28 5.21 -5.31 -3.78
CA MET A 28 6.35 -5.73 -2.94
C MET A 28 7.43 -4.65 -2.84
N MET A 29 7.73 -3.95 -3.93
CA MET A 29 8.66 -2.82 -3.93
C MET A 29 8.19 -1.72 -2.97
N GLN A 30 6.91 -1.35 -3.04
CA GLN A 30 6.32 -0.36 -2.13
C GLN A 30 6.36 -0.82 -0.67
N ALA A 31 6.06 -2.10 -0.42
CA ALA A 31 6.16 -2.69 0.91
C ALA A 31 7.58 -2.63 1.47
N ILE A 32 8.59 -2.98 0.67
CA ILE A 32 10.00 -2.93 1.07
C ILE A 32 10.43 -1.49 1.35
N ALA A 33 10.08 -0.54 0.47
CA ALA A 33 10.41 0.87 0.68
C ALA A 33 9.84 1.40 2.00
N TRP A 34 8.59 1.04 2.33
CA TRP A 34 7.97 1.41 3.60
C TRP A 34 8.70 0.81 4.80
N LEU A 35 9.03 -0.48 4.75
CA LEU A 35 9.77 -1.16 5.81
C LEU A 35 11.16 -0.56 6.02
N LEU A 36 11.86 -0.21 4.94
CA LEU A 36 13.19 0.42 5.01
C LEU A 36 13.12 1.83 5.60
N ASN A 37 12.11 2.63 5.23
CA ASN A 37 11.91 3.95 5.83
C ASN A 37 11.66 3.86 7.34
N HIS A 38 10.83 2.92 7.78
CA HIS A 38 10.58 2.71 9.21
C HIS A 38 11.83 2.20 9.94
N ARG A 39 12.58 1.28 9.31
CA ARG A 39 13.85 0.82 9.87
C ARG A 39 14.85 1.97 10.05
N ALA A 40 14.98 2.85 9.06
CA ALA A 40 15.86 4.02 9.12
C ALA A 40 15.41 5.01 10.21
N TYR A 41 14.11 5.22 10.38
CA TYR A 41 13.57 6.02 11.48
C TYR A 41 13.94 5.44 12.85
N PHE A 42 13.76 4.13 13.07
CA PHE A 42 14.14 3.50 14.33
C PHE A 42 15.65 3.51 14.59
N ALA A 43 16.47 3.55 13.54
CA ALA A 43 17.92 3.71 13.65
C ALA A 43 18.34 5.16 13.96
N GLY A 44 17.42 6.13 13.85
CA GLY A 44 17.71 7.56 14.00
C GLY A 44 18.24 8.22 12.71
N ASP A 45 18.33 7.48 11.61
CA ASP A 45 18.80 7.98 10.30
C ASP A 45 17.74 8.83 9.57
N LEU A 46 16.47 8.70 9.96
CA LEU A 46 15.34 9.42 9.38
C LEU A 46 14.58 10.17 10.48
N SER A 47 14.31 11.47 10.28
CA SER A 47 13.46 12.23 11.21
C SER A 47 11.98 11.89 11.06
N ASP A 48 11.18 12.20 12.09
CA ASP A 48 9.72 12.05 12.09
C ASP A 48 9.05 12.76 10.91
N PHE A 49 9.50 13.99 10.62
CA PHE A 49 9.00 14.77 9.50
C PHE A 49 9.29 14.10 8.15
N GLN A 50 10.50 13.56 7.96
CA GLN A 50 10.85 12.82 6.74
C GLN A 50 10.05 11.52 6.62
N LEU A 51 9.85 10.80 7.71
CA LEU A 51 9.01 9.59 7.72
C LEU A 51 7.57 9.91 7.29
N ARG A 52 6.98 11.01 7.77
CA ARG A 52 5.63 11.41 7.36
C ARG A 52 5.53 11.73 5.86
N ARG A 53 6.58 12.33 5.30
CA ARG A 53 6.64 12.70 3.88
C ARG A 53 6.85 11.50 2.95
N TYR A 54 7.72 10.56 3.32
CA TYR A 54 8.17 9.49 2.44
C TYR A 54 7.75 8.07 2.85
N GLY A 55 7.29 7.90 4.09
CA GLY A 55 6.91 6.61 4.69
C GLY A 55 5.45 6.22 4.50
N ARG A 56 4.72 6.83 3.55
CA ARG A 56 3.31 6.48 3.32
C ARG A 56 3.14 5.34 2.33
N LEU A 57 2.39 4.32 2.75
CA LEU A 57 1.95 3.26 1.85
C LEU A 57 0.80 3.76 0.96
N VAL A 58 0.74 3.28 -0.29
CA VAL A 58 -0.34 3.62 -1.22
C VAL A 58 -1.58 2.77 -0.87
N PRO A 59 -2.71 3.37 -0.48
CA PRO A 59 -3.87 2.63 0.02
C PRO A 59 -4.68 1.92 -1.06
N ASP A 60 -4.68 2.44 -2.28
CA ASP A 60 -5.48 1.94 -3.39
C ASP A 60 -4.59 1.25 -4.42
N HIS A 61 -4.10 0.06 -4.06
CA HIS A 61 -3.45 -0.81 -5.03
C HIS A 61 -4.53 -1.71 -5.63
N PRO A 62 -5.03 -1.44 -6.85
CA PRO A 62 -6.13 -2.21 -7.41
C PRO A 62 -5.73 -3.68 -7.45
N GLY A 63 -6.59 -4.53 -6.90
CA GLY A 63 -6.42 -5.98 -6.92
C GLY A 63 -6.27 -6.51 -8.35
N GLY A 64 -5.73 -7.72 -8.48
CA GLY A 64 -5.78 -8.43 -9.76
C GLY A 64 -7.23 -8.63 -10.22
N ASP A 65 -7.45 -8.63 -11.52
CA ASP A 65 -8.77 -8.99 -12.08
C ASP A 65 -9.01 -10.48 -11.79
N PRO A 66 -10.05 -10.86 -11.03
CA PRO A 66 -10.26 -12.24 -10.60
C PRO A 66 -10.40 -13.19 -11.80
N ALA A 67 -10.94 -12.73 -12.93
CA ALA A 67 -11.03 -13.54 -14.14
C ALA A 67 -9.65 -13.83 -14.75
N LYS A 68 -8.74 -12.84 -14.73
CA LYS A 68 -7.36 -13.00 -15.22
C LYS A 68 -6.51 -13.84 -14.28
N VAL A 69 -6.66 -13.63 -12.97
CA VAL A 69 -5.98 -14.42 -11.94
C VAL A 69 -6.38 -15.89 -12.05
N ALA A 70 -7.65 -16.19 -12.36
CA ALA A 70 -8.14 -17.56 -12.55
C ALA A 70 -7.49 -18.32 -13.72
N LEU A 71 -6.91 -17.62 -14.71
CA LEU A 71 -6.17 -18.23 -15.81
C LEU A 71 -4.78 -18.74 -15.39
N LEU A 72 -4.28 -18.34 -14.21
CA LEU A 72 -2.95 -18.67 -13.75
C LEU A 72 -2.90 -20.02 -13.02
N GLU A 73 -1.73 -20.64 -13.02
CA GLU A 73 -1.47 -21.83 -12.21
C GLU A 73 -1.76 -21.58 -10.72
N LEU A 74 -2.15 -22.63 -10.00
CA LEU A 74 -2.58 -22.53 -8.61
C LEU A 74 -1.52 -21.85 -7.72
N HIS A 75 -0.25 -22.26 -7.85
CA HIS A 75 0.83 -21.70 -7.04
C HIS A 75 1.01 -20.19 -7.24
N LEU A 76 0.83 -19.69 -8.47
CA LEU A 76 0.93 -18.26 -8.76
C LEU A 76 -0.23 -17.48 -8.15
N ARG A 77 -1.44 -18.04 -8.18
CA ARG A 77 -2.61 -17.45 -7.52
C ARG A 77 -2.41 -17.35 -6.01
N GLU A 78 -1.87 -18.40 -5.39
CA GLU A 78 -1.56 -18.42 -3.96
C GLU A 78 -0.52 -17.36 -3.61
N LEU A 79 0.56 -17.25 -4.40
CA LEU A 79 1.59 -16.23 -4.20
C LEU A 79 1.00 -14.81 -4.29
N ILE A 80 0.18 -14.53 -5.32
CA ILE A 80 -0.49 -13.23 -5.47
C ILE A 80 -1.34 -12.94 -4.22
N ALA A 81 -2.17 -13.89 -3.80
CA ALA A 81 -3.03 -13.73 -2.62
C ALA A 81 -2.24 -13.56 -1.31
N GLU A 82 -1.07 -14.20 -1.17
CA GLU A 82 -0.17 -13.99 -0.03
C GLU A 82 0.42 -12.58 -0.03
N THR A 83 0.88 -12.09 -1.18
CA THR A 83 1.39 -10.71 -1.29
C THR A 83 0.30 -9.67 -1.01
N GLU A 84 -0.94 -9.92 -1.41
CA GLU A 84 -2.09 -9.06 -1.10
C GLU A 84 -2.39 -9.02 0.38
N ARG A 85 -2.46 -10.19 1.03
CA ARG A 85 -2.64 -10.29 2.49
C ARG A 85 -1.51 -9.62 3.26
N PHE A 86 -0.28 -9.78 2.80
CA PHE A 86 0.88 -9.10 3.39
C PHE A 86 0.76 -7.56 3.28
N TYR A 87 0.49 -7.04 2.08
CA TYR A 87 0.35 -5.60 1.86
C TYR A 87 -0.84 -5.02 2.64
N ALA A 88 -1.96 -5.72 2.72
CA ALA A 88 -3.11 -5.30 3.53
C ALA A 88 -2.78 -5.20 5.03
N ARG A 89 -1.92 -6.10 5.56
CA ARG A 89 -1.42 -5.99 6.93
C ARG A 89 -0.54 -4.75 7.11
N LEU A 90 0.35 -4.46 6.16
CA LEU A 90 1.15 -3.23 6.19
C LEU A 90 0.27 -1.97 6.15
N LEU A 91 -0.79 -1.95 5.33
CA LEU A 91 -1.75 -0.84 5.30
C LEU A 91 -2.47 -0.62 6.64
N ARG A 92 -2.71 -1.69 7.40
CA ARG A 92 -3.30 -1.58 8.74
C ARG A 92 -2.30 -1.00 9.73
N LEU A 93 -1.04 -1.43 9.66
CA LEU A 93 0.04 -0.89 10.49
C LEU A 93 0.30 0.59 10.18
N ASP A 94 0.41 0.96 8.90
CA ASP A 94 0.59 2.35 8.46
C ASP A 94 -0.55 3.25 8.97
N ARG A 95 -1.80 2.78 8.93
CA ARG A 95 -2.94 3.51 9.49
C ARG A 95 -2.85 3.68 11.01
N GLY A 96 -2.61 2.60 11.75
CA GLY A 96 -2.49 2.67 13.21
C GLY A 96 -1.34 3.59 13.66
N TRP A 97 -0.24 3.59 12.92
CA TRP A 97 0.89 4.48 13.17
C TRP A 97 0.50 5.96 12.99
N ARG A 98 -0.23 6.29 11.92
CA ARG A 98 -0.73 7.65 11.65
C ARG A 98 -1.73 8.13 12.71
N GLU A 99 -2.61 7.25 13.16
CA GLU A 99 -3.61 7.57 14.18
C GLU A 99 -2.92 7.89 15.52
N ALA A 100 -1.94 7.09 15.93
CA ALA A 100 -1.13 7.36 17.13
C ALA A 100 -0.32 8.67 17.02
N GLU A 101 0.09 9.03 15.81
CA GLU A 101 0.87 10.23 15.51
C GLU A 101 0.04 11.50 15.28
N THR A 102 -1.30 11.41 15.30
CA THR A 102 -2.15 12.59 15.14
C THR A 102 -2.05 13.42 16.43
N PRO A 103 -1.40 14.60 16.40
CA PRO A 103 -1.21 15.35 17.62
C PRO A 103 -2.56 15.85 18.12
N SER A 104 -2.82 15.71 19.42
CA SER A 104 -3.81 16.57 20.09
C SER A 104 -3.50 18.03 19.72
N PRO A 105 -4.52 18.89 19.49
CA PRO A 105 -4.34 20.23 18.94
C PRO A 105 -3.19 20.95 19.66
N SER A 106 -2.28 21.53 18.88
CA SER A 106 -1.05 22.11 19.42
C SER A 106 -1.38 23.14 20.51
N ALA A 107 -0.45 23.38 21.44
CA ALA A 107 -0.67 24.40 22.47
C ALA A 107 -1.00 25.78 21.86
N ILE A 108 -0.48 26.05 20.65
CA ILE A 108 -0.75 27.27 19.87
C ILE A 108 -2.17 27.27 19.30
N GLU A 109 -2.67 26.16 18.75
CA GLU A 109 -4.06 26.06 18.30
C GLU A 109 -5.06 26.22 19.44
N ARG A 110 -4.80 25.58 20.58
CA ARG A 110 -5.63 25.75 21.78
C ARG A 110 -5.61 27.19 22.28
N LEU A 111 -4.48 27.87 22.20
CA LEU A 111 -4.38 29.30 22.54
C LEU A 111 -5.15 30.17 21.55
N ARG A 112 -5.05 29.90 20.23
CA ARG A 112 -5.80 30.62 19.19
C ARG A 112 -7.30 30.46 19.37
N GLU A 113 -7.78 29.25 19.65
CA GLU A 113 -9.20 29.00 19.92
C GLU A 113 -9.68 29.77 21.16
N ARG A 114 -8.91 29.76 22.25
CA ARG A 114 -9.24 30.53 23.46
C ARG A 114 -9.31 32.03 23.19
N ILE A 115 -8.37 32.58 22.42
CA ILE A 115 -8.37 34.00 22.06
C ILE A 115 -9.59 34.34 21.19
N ALA A 116 -9.89 33.51 20.18
CA ALA A 116 -11.04 33.69 19.31
C ALA A 116 -12.37 33.65 20.10
N GLN A 117 -12.49 32.75 21.08
CA GLN A 117 -13.66 32.67 21.96
C GLN A 117 -13.78 33.86 22.91
N SER A 118 -12.66 34.41 23.40
CA SER A 118 -12.68 35.62 24.25
C SER A 118 -13.00 36.89 23.48
N ALA A 119 -12.64 36.98 22.20
CA ALA A 119 -12.91 38.13 21.35
C ALA A 119 -14.34 38.16 20.79
N ALA A 120 -15.08 37.05 20.91
CA ALA A 120 -16.48 36.93 20.51
C ALA A 120 -17.47 37.22 21.65
N ARG A 121 -16.97 37.63 22.83
CA ARG A 121 -17.74 38.17 23.96
C ARG A 121 -17.56 39.67 24.05
#